data_AF-A0A9R0S4A8-F1
#
_entry.id   AF-A0A9R0S4A8-F1
#
_cell.length_a   1.000
_cell.length_b   1.000
_cell.length_c   1.000
_cell.angle_alpha   90.00
_cell.angle_beta   90.00
_cell.angle_gamma   90.00
#
_symmetry.space_group_name_H-M   'P 1'
#
loop_
_entity.id
_entity.type
_entity.pdbx_description
1 polymer ?
#
loop_
_entity_poly.entity_id
_entity_poly.type
_entity_poly.pdbx_seq_one_letter_code
_entity_poly.pdbx_strand_id
1 'polypeptide(L)'
;MGRDAEEASLPASSPEYEQDDDEEDCYLSDQEDDALEESVLQVLEDGNLEDCHWSSSSVITKEYLLAAQREDLRKVMELLGLKEHHARTLLIHYRWDVERIFELLDQKGRDKLFSEAGIPLGTANNAGSPSATEVTCNVCYDDVPLSAASHMDCGHNYCNECWTEYFIVKINEGQSRRVKCMAPKCNAICDEALVRKLVSAKRPDIAERFERFLLESYIEDNDTVKWCPSTPHCGNAIRVKGDIHCEVECTCGRQFCFNCSSEAHSPCSCVMWELWIKKCRDESETVNWITVNTKPCPKCHKPVEKNGGCNLVACICGQAFW
;
A
#
# COMPACT_ATOMS: atom_id res chain seq x y z
N MET A 1 -6.85 6.55 100.35
CA MET A 1 -8.06 6.07 99.65
C MET A 1 -7.59 5.51 98.33
N GLY A 2 -7.33 4.21 98.32
CA GLY A 2 -7.05 3.41 97.13
C GLY A 2 -8.02 2.22 97.12
N ARG A 3 -7.80 1.30 96.17
CA ARG A 3 -8.54 0.04 95.87
C ARG A 3 -9.81 0.23 95.05
N ASP A 4 -10.22 -0.64 94.13
CA ASP A 4 -9.75 -1.88 93.46
C ASP A 4 -10.72 -2.02 92.24
N ALA A 5 -10.43 -2.72 91.14
CA ALA A 5 -10.56 -4.17 90.96
C ALA A 5 -10.20 -4.49 89.48
N GLU A 6 -9.19 -5.34 89.17
CA GLU A 6 -9.24 -6.81 88.98
C GLU A 6 -9.78 -7.21 87.60
N GLU A 7 -8.96 -7.73 86.67
CA GLU A 7 -8.52 -9.14 86.43
C GLU A 7 -9.18 -9.59 85.09
N ALA A 8 -8.71 -10.50 84.22
CA ALA A 8 -7.73 -11.59 84.21
C ALA A 8 -7.52 -11.99 82.71
N SER A 9 -6.28 -12.27 82.25
CA SER A 9 -5.75 -13.61 81.86
C SER A 9 -5.97 -14.10 80.40
N LEU A 10 -4.85 -14.54 79.78
CA LEU A 10 -4.70 -15.40 78.56
C LEU A 10 -5.30 -16.83 78.80
N PRO A 11 -5.24 -17.86 77.90
CA PRO A 11 -4.63 -18.02 76.54
C PRO A 11 -5.46 -18.90 75.52
N ALA A 12 -4.81 -19.24 74.38
CA ALA A 12 -4.73 -20.58 73.73
C ALA A 12 -5.60 -20.97 72.49
N SER A 13 -4.86 -21.13 71.37
CA SER A 13 -4.80 -22.25 70.38
C SER A 13 -5.99 -22.64 69.47
N SER A 14 -5.71 -22.48 68.15
CA SER A 14 -5.87 -23.37 66.96
C SER A 14 -7.09 -24.28 66.82
N PRO A 15 -7.67 -24.43 65.61
CA PRO A 15 -7.13 -25.30 64.54
C PRO A 15 -7.38 -24.68 63.13
N GLU A 16 -7.07 -25.21 61.94
CA GLU A 16 -6.40 -26.38 61.35
C GLU A 16 -6.18 -25.96 59.88
N TYR A 17 -5.04 -26.33 59.30
CA TYR A 17 -4.75 -26.17 57.88
C TYR A 17 -5.20 -27.43 57.15
N GLU A 18 -6.04 -27.29 56.14
CA GLU A 18 -6.17 -28.26 55.05
C GLU A 18 -6.02 -27.55 53.70
N GLN A 19 -5.33 -28.27 52.83
CA GLN A 19 -4.66 -27.91 51.59
C GLN A 19 -5.59 -28.22 50.41
N ASP A 20 -5.45 -27.51 49.29
CA ASP A 20 -5.64 -28.13 47.98
C ASP A 20 -4.77 -27.39 46.95
N ASP A 21 -3.94 -28.21 46.30
CA ASP A 21 -2.97 -27.91 45.27
C ASP A 21 -3.66 -27.62 43.92
N ASP A 22 -3.08 -26.72 43.13
CA ASP A 22 -3.07 -26.84 41.66
C ASP A 22 -1.82 -26.11 41.13
N GLU A 23 -0.72 -26.87 41.06
CA GLU A 23 0.45 -26.55 40.24
C GLU A 23 0.04 -26.72 38.76
N GLU A 24 -0.21 -25.62 38.06
CA GLU A 24 -0.28 -25.63 36.60
C GLU A 24 1.05 -25.11 36.04
N ASP A 25 1.97 -26.06 35.81
CA ASP A 25 3.22 -25.87 35.10
C ASP A 25 2.94 -25.27 33.70
N CYS A 26 3.31 -24.01 33.50
CA CYS A 26 3.22 -23.34 32.22
C CYS A 26 4.39 -23.77 31.31
N TYR A 27 4.32 -24.99 30.77
CA TYR A 27 5.14 -25.40 29.62
C TYR A 27 4.67 -24.60 28.39
N LEU A 28 5.38 -23.51 28.08
CA LEU A 28 5.32 -22.89 26.76
C LEU A 28 5.86 -23.92 25.76
N SER A 29 5.01 -24.35 24.83
CA SER A 29 5.40 -25.27 23.77
C SER A 29 6.33 -24.55 22.78
N ASP A 30 7.60 -24.93 22.75
CA ASP A 30 8.62 -24.51 21.78
C ASP A 30 8.31 -24.91 20.31
N GLN A 31 7.12 -25.45 20.01
CA GLN A 31 6.77 -26.04 18.71
C GLN A 31 6.42 -25.03 17.62
N GLU A 32 6.12 -23.77 17.96
CA GLU A 32 5.85 -22.72 16.96
C GLU A 32 7.12 -22.02 16.45
N ASP A 33 8.20 -22.04 17.23
CA ASP A 33 9.49 -21.43 16.85
C ASP A 33 10.29 -22.30 15.86
N ASP A 34 10.23 -23.62 16.00
CA ASP A 34 10.95 -24.56 15.11
C ASP A 34 10.47 -24.48 13.64
N ALA A 35 9.17 -24.27 13.41
CA ALA A 35 8.60 -24.17 12.06
C ALA A 35 9.02 -22.86 11.34
N LEU A 36 9.28 -21.80 12.10
CA LEU A 36 9.76 -20.52 11.58
C LEU A 36 11.24 -20.60 11.23
N GLU A 37 12.04 -21.31 12.02
CA GLU A 37 13.47 -21.49 11.78
C GLU A 37 13.73 -22.32 10.50
N GLU A 38 12.94 -23.37 10.28
CA GLU A 38 12.99 -24.19 9.05
C GLU A 38 12.60 -23.36 7.80
N SER A 39 11.63 -22.45 7.93
CA SER A 39 11.24 -21.54 6.84
C SER A 39 12.31 -20.51 6.48
N VAL A 40 13.08 -20.03 7.46
CA VAL A 40 14.19 -19.09 7.24
C VAL A 40 15.36 -19.80 6.56
N LEU A 41 15.67 -21.04 6.96
CA LEU A 41 16.72 -21.85 6.35
C LEU A 41 16.40 -22.17 4.88
N GLN A 42 15.14 -22.46 4.56
CA GLN A 42 14.70 -22.69 3.17
C GLN A 42 14.92 -21.46 2.27
N VAL A 43 14.74 -20.24 2.81
CA VAL A 43 14.94 -18.98 2.07
C VAL A 43 16.42 -18.65 1.86
N LEU A 44 17.29 -19.06 2.79
CA LEU A 44 18.74 -18.89 2.67
C LEU A 44 19.36 -19.87 1.66
N GLU A 45 18.74 -21.03 1.42
CA GLU A 45 19.21 -22.00 0.42
C GLU A 45 18.81 -21.64 -1.02
N ASP A 46 17.70 -20.91 -1.23
CA ASP A 46 17.22 -20.48 -2.55
C ASP A 46 17.62 -19.05 -2.95
N GLY A 47 18.33 -18.32 -2.07
CA GLY A 47 18.76 -16.95 -2.31
C GLY A 47 19.92 -16.85 -3.29
N ASN A 48 19.63 -16.66 -4.58
CA ASN A 48 20.61 -16.14 -5.53
C ASN A 48 21.02 -14.74 -5.03
N LEU A 49 22.17 -14.64 -4.34
CA LEU A 49 22.83 -13.39 -3.99
C LEU A 49 23.31 -12.73 -5.28
N GLU A 50 22.37 -12.15 -6.02
CA GLU A 50 22.68 -11.30 -7.16
C GLU A 50 23.31 -10.02 -6.64
N ASP A 51 24.56 -9.79 -7.05
CA ASP A 51 25.30 -8.56 -6.82
C ASP A 51 24.40 -7.36 -7.13
N CYS A 52 24.27 -6.44 -6.18
CA CYS A 52 23.51 -5.21 -6.33
C CYS A 52 24.18 -4.31 -7.37
N HIS A 53 23.83 -4.53 -8.64
CA HIS A 53 24.26 -3.68 -9.73
C HIS A 53 23.72 -2.26 -9.49
N TRP A 54 24.57 -1.25 -9.63
CA TRP A 54 24.25 0.15 -9.32
C TRP A 54 23.05 0.64 -10.16
N SER A 55 21.85 0.61 -9.59
CA SER A 55 20.67 1.24 -10.20
C SER A 55 20.73 2.75 -10.00
N SER A 56 20.47 3.51 -11.05
CA SER A 56 20.35 4.97 -10.92
C SER A 56 18.97 5.31 -10.37
N SER A 57 18.92 5.92 -9.19
CA SER A 57 17.71 6.51 -8.64
C SER A 57 17.71 8.03 -8.80
N SER A 58 16.52 8.62 -8.90
CA SER A 58 16.33 10.07 -9.01
C SER A 58 15.13 10.50 -8.16
N VAL A 59 15.28 11.63 -7.46
CA VAL A 59 14.20 12.17 -6.63
C VAL A 59 13.36 13.14 -7.45
N ILE A 60 12.05 12.90 -7.48
CA ILE A 60 11.04 13.80 -8.02
C ILE A 60 10.46 14.59 -6.86
N THR A 61 10.70 15.89 -6.82
CA THR A 61 10.12 16.72 -5.75
C THR A 61 8.62 16.90 -5.96
N LYS A 62 7.91 17.22 -4.87
CA LYS A 62 6.47 17.49 -4.88
C LYS A 62 6.05 18.45 -6.00
N GLU A 63 6.83 19.50 -6.24
CA GLU A 63 6.55 20.55 -7.22
C GLU A 63 6.72 20.07 -8.66
N TYR A 64 7.64 19.13 -8.90
CA TYR A 64 7.93 18.59 -10.23
C TYR A 64 7.15 17.33 -10.57
N LEU A 65 6.37 16.78 -9.64
CA LEU A 65 5.62 15.54 -9.86
C LEU A 65 4.66 15.62 -11.05
N LEU A 66 3.87 16.69 -11.12
CA LEU A 66 2.95 16.94 -12.23
C LEU A 66 3.70 17.08 -13.56
N ALA A 67 4.85 17.75 -13.55
CA ALA A 67 5.68 17.92 -14.74
C ALA A 67 6.25 16.59 -15.23
N ALA A 68 6.70 15.74 -14.31
CA ALA A 68 7.21 14.41 -14.60
C ALA A 68 6.13 13.51 -15.23
N GLN A 69 4.92 13.51 -14.65
CA GLN A 69 3.77 12.80 -15.21
C GLN A 69 3.43 13.28 -16.62
N ARG A 70 3.35 14.61 -16.81
CA ARG A 70 3.05 15.21 -18.13
C ARG A 70 4.10 14.89 -19.17
N GLU A 71 5.36 14.81 -18.78
CA GLU A 71 6.45 14.48 -19.69
C GLU A 71 6.35 13.03 -20.19
N ASP A 72 6.05 12.08 -19.30
CA ASP A 72 5.86 10.67 -19.71
C ASP A 72 4.60 10.51 -20.57
N LEU A 73 3.52 11.24 -20.25
CA LEU A 73 2.32 11.33 -21.08
C LEU A 73 2.64 11.89 -22.48
N ARG A 74 3.39 13.00 -22.55
CA ARG A 74 3.78 13.66 -23.80
C ARG A 74 4.63 12.75 -24.68
N LYS A 75 5.59 12.02 -24.10
CA LYS A 75 6.41 11.04 -24.83
C LYS A 75 5.54 9.99 -25.53
N VAL A 76 4.58 9.39 -24.81
CA VAL A 76 3.68 8.38 -25.39
C VAL A 76 2.76 9.00 -26.45
N MET A 77 2.26 10.22 -26.23
CA MET A 77 1.46 10.94 -27.22
C MET A 77 2.23 11.18 -28.53
N GLU A 78 3.45 11.73 -28.44
CA GLU A 78 4.27 12.09 -29.60
C GLU A 78 4.74 10.85 -30.36
N LEU A 79 5.23 9.83 -29.67
CA LEU A 79 5.77 8.63 -30.31
C LEU A 79 4.70 7.73 -30.93
N LEU A 80 3.49 7.68 -30.33
CA LEU A 80 2.41 6.85 -30.85
C LEU A 80 1.37 7.62 -31.68
N GLY A 81 1.47 8.96 -31.75
CA GLY A 81 0.48 9.82 -32.41
C GLY A 81 -0.91 9.74 -31.77
N LEU A 82 -0.96 9.64 -30.44
CA LEU A 82 -2.20 9.47 -29.68
C LEU A 82 -2.74 10.78 -29.12
N LYS A 83 -4.07 10.85 -28.99
CA LYS A 83 -4.73 11.87 -28.17
C LYS A 83 -4.40 11.65 -26.69
N GLU A 84 -4.47 12.72 -25.89
CA GLU A 84 -4.09 12.71 -24.47
C GLU A 84 -4.79 11.59 -23.68
N HIS A 85 -6.11 11.45 -23.82
CA HIS A 85 -6.89 10.46 -23.07
C HIS A 85 -6.56 9.02 -23.47
N HIS A 86 -6.21 8.77 -24.73
CA HIS A 86 -5.74 7.46 -25.19
C HIS A 86 -4.35 7.14 -24.64
N ALA A 87 -3.42 8.10 -24.69
CA ALA A 87 -2.09 7.93 -24.12
C ALA A 87 -2.17 7.68 -22.60
N ARG A 88 -3.02 8.41 -21.88
CA ARG A 88 -3.25 8.20 -20.45
C ARG A 88 -3.88 6.85 -20.15
N THR A 89 -4.88 6.43 -20.93
CA THR A 89 -5.49 5.10 -20.80
C THR A 89 -4.44 4.00 -20.96
N LEU A 90 -3.55 4.14 -21.93
CA LEU A 90 -2.47 3.20 -22.20
C LEU A 90 -1.46 3.14 -21.04
N LEU A 91 -1.03 4.31 -20.56
CA LEU A 91 -0.11 4.43 -19.44
C LEU A 91 -0.68 3.81 -18.18
N ILE A 92 -1.92 4.12 -17.80
CA ILE A 92 -2.55 3.52 -16.62
C ILE A 92 -2.70 2.00 -16.79
N HIS A 93 -3.05 1.51 -17.99
CA HIS A 93 -3.19 0.07 -18.23
C HIS A 93 -1.86 -0.69 -18.04
N TYR A 94 -0.76 -0.10 -18.49
CA TYR A 94 0.59 -0.66 -18.34
C TYR A 94 1.36 -0.04 -17.18
N ARG A 95 0.66 0.42 -16.12
CA ARG A 95 1.29 0.80 -14.84
C ARG A 95 2.38 1.88 -14.98
N TRP A 96 2.18 2.80 -15.92
CA TRP A 96 3.11 3.89 -16.26
C TRP A 96 4.51 3.45 -16.71
N ASP A 97 4.65 2.19 -17.10
CA ASP A 97 5.90 1.65 -17.68
C ASP A 97 5.96 1.99 -19.18
N VAL A 98 6.64 3.09 -19.46
CA VAL A 98 6.83 3.61 -20.82
C VAL A 98 7.66 2.67 -21.69
N GLU A 99 8.69 2.04 -21.12
CA GLU A 99 9.58 1.15 -21.85
C GLU A 99 8.83 -0.12 -22.26
N ARG A 100 8.07 -0.70 -21.32
CA ARG A 100 7.21 -1.86 -21.58
C ARG A 100 6.18 -1.63 -22.68
N ILE A 101 5.60 -0.42 -22.74
CA ILE A 101 4.66 -0.04 -23.81
C ILE A 101 5.34 -0.14 -25.18
N PHE A 102 6.57 0.36 -25.32
CA PHE A 102 7.30 0.32 -26.58
C PHE A 102 7.75 -1.09 -26.95
N GLU A 103 8.21 -1.89 -25.98
CA GLU A 103 8.52 -3.31 -26.23
C GLU A 103 7.29 -4.09 -26.72
N LEU A 104 6.14 -3.88 -26.09
CA LEU A 104 4.89 -4.55 -26.49
C LEU A 104 4.39 -4.06 -27.85
N LEU A 105 4.59 -2.79 -28.15
CA LEU A 105 4.27 -2.23 -29.46
C LEU A 105 5.04 -2.96 -30.56
N ASP A 106 6.34 -3.16 -30.37
CA ASP A 106 7.21 -3.85 -31.33
C ASP A 106 6.85 -5.33 -31.46
N GLN A 107 6.48 -5.99 -30.35
CA GLN A 107 6.16 -7.43 -30.32
C GLN A 107 4.76 -7.76 -30.87
N LYS A 108 3.73 -7.01 -30.45
CA LYS A 108 2.32 -7.35 -30.71
C LYS A 108 1.68 -6.46 -31.78
N GLY A 109 2.26 -5.29 -32.06
CA GLY A 109 1.68 -4.26 -32.91
C GLY A 109 0.64 -3.37 -32.22
N ARG A 110 0.34 -2.24 -32.87
CA ARG A 110 -0.55 -1.17 -32.37
C ARG A 110 -1.96 -1.65 -32.01
N ASP A 111 -2.58 -2.42 -32.90
CA ASP A 111 -4.00 -2.76 -32.78
C ASP A 111 -4.28 -3.62 -31.53
N LYS A 112 -3.45 -4.64 -31.30
CA LYS A 112 -3.58 -5.50 -30.12
C LYS A 112 -3.33 -4.71 -28.84
N LEU A 113 -2.27 -3.90 -28.80
CA LEU A 113 -1.91 -3.06 -27.66
C LEU A 113 -3.08 -2.15 -27.25
N PHE A 114 -3.69 -1.47 -28.23
CA PHE A 114 -4.79 -0.55 -27.98
C PHE A 114 -6.08 -1.27 -27.58
N SER A 115 -6.42 -2.38 -28.23
CA SER A 115 -7.60 -3.17 -27.88
C SER A 115 -7.51 -3.75 -26.46
N GLU A 116 -6.32 -4.23 -26.03
CA GLU A 116 -6.08 -4.72 -24.67
C GLU A 116 -6.28 -3.61 -23.62
N ALA A 117 -5.80 -2.39 -23.93
CA ALA A 117 -5.96 -1.22 -23.06
C ALA A 117 -7.39 -0.65 -23.01
N GLY A 118 -8.27 -1.08 -23.93
CA GLY A 118 -9.63 -0.54 -24.06
C GLY A 118 -9.69 0.77 -24.86
N ILE A 119 -8.73 0.97 -25.77
CA ILE A 119 -8.72 2.08 -26.71
C ILE A 119 -9.43 1.60 -27.99
N PRO A 120 -10.55 2.21 -28.37
CA PRO A 120 -11.26 1.81 -29.58
C PRO A 120 -10.40 2.11 -30.82
N LEU A 121 -10.13 1.06 -31.61
CA LEU A 121 -9.52 1.16 -32.92
C LEU A 121 -10.58 1.70 -33.88
N GLY A 122 -10.47 2.97 -34.25
CA GLY A 122 -11.55 3.72 -34.87
C GLY A 122 -12.28 2.97 -35.98
N THR A 123 -13.56 2.65 -35.74
CA THR A 123 -14.56 2.67 -36.80
C THR A 123 -15.16 4.06 -36.80
N ALA A 124 -14.54 4.99 -37.52
CA ALA A 124 -15.24 6.20 -37.96
C ALA A 124 -16.26 5.81 -39.04
N ASN A 125 -17.24 4.97 -38.70
CA ASN A 125 -18.44 4.79 -39.51
C ASN A 125 -19.45 5.85 -39.10
N ASN A 126 -19.13 7.10 -39.43
CA ASN A 126 -20.13 8.13 -39.47
C ASN A 126 -20.91 7.98 -40.78
N ALA A 127 -21.80 6.99 -40.81
CA ALA A 127 -22.85 6.85 -41.82
C ALA A 127 -24.21 7.10 -41.15
N GLY A 128 -24.29 8.19 -40.37
CA GLY A 128 -25.54 8.71 -39.84
C GLY A 128 -26.01 9.88 -40.71
N SER A 129 -27.22 9.76 -41.25
CA SER A 129 -27.87 10.80 -42.05
C SER A 129 -27.95 12.13 -41.26
N PRO A 130 -27.58 13.28 -41.84
CA PRO A 130 -27.46 14.57 -41.14
C PRO A 130 -28.81 15.24 -40.77
N SER A 131 -29.89 14.48 -40.64
CA SER A 131 -31.26 15.02 -40.50
C SER A 131 -31.93 14.76 -39.14
N ALA A 132 -31.29 14.09 -38.19
CA ALA A 132 -31.86 13.87 -36.86
C ALA A 132 -31.43 15.02 -35.92
N THR A 133 -32.39 15.73 -35.33
CA THR A 133 -32.16 16.81 -34.36
C THR A 133 -32.09 16.32 -32.90
N GLU A 134 -32.58 15.11 -32.67
CA GLU A 134 -32.74 14.48 -31.36
C GLU A 134 -32.24 13.04 -31.39
N VAL A 135 -31.86 12.53 -30.22
CA VAL A 135 -31.40 11.16 -30.00
C VAL A 135 -32.06 10.57 -28.75
N THR A 136 -32.54 9.33 -28.86
CA THR A 136 -33.10 8.59 -27.73
C THR A 136 -31.99 7.98 -26.88
N CYS A 137 -31.99 8.24 -25.58
CA CYS A 137 -31.04 7.66 -24.64
C CYS A 137 -31.46 6.25 -24.23
N ASN A 138 -30.62 5.23 -24.48
CA ASN A 138 -30.95 3.83 -24.12
C ASN A 138 -30.83 3.49 -22.62
N VAL A 139 -30.62 4.48 -21.75
CA VAL A 139 -30.56 4.30 -20.29
C VAL A 139 -31.81 4.85 -19.62
N CYS A 140 -32.16 6.11 -19.88
CA CYS A 140 -33.37 6.74 -19.34
C CYS A 140 -34.58 6.67 -20.28
N TYR A 141 -34.39 6.28 -21.54
CA TYR A 141 -35.40 6.25 -22.60
C TYR A 141 -35.98 7.61 -22.98
N ASP A 142 -35.32 8.71 -22.61
CA ASP A 142 -35.71 10.07 -23.02
C ASP A 142 -35.11 10.45 -24.38
N ASP A 143 -35.88 11.21 -25.16
CA ASP A 143 -35.41 11.90 -26.36
C ASP A 143 -34.77 13.22 -25.97
N VAL A 144 -33.49 13.38 -26.31
CA VAL A 144 -32.71 14.58 -25.98
C VAL A 144 -32.14 15.22 -27.25
N PRO A 145 -31.97 16.55 -27.29
CA PRO A 145 -31.29 17.20 -28.40
C PRO A 145 -29.85 16.72 -28.50
N LEU A 146 -29.28 16.70 -29.71
CA LEU A 146 -27.89 16.28 -29.93
C LEU A 146 -26.86 17.05 -29.08
N SER A 147 -27.15 18.29 -28.68
CA SER A 147 -26.30 19.09 -27.80
C SER A 147 -26.25 18.58 -26.35
N ALA A 148 -27.29 17.86 -25.92
CA ALA A 148 -27.43 17.28 -24.59
C ALA A 148 -27.04 15.78 -24.57
N ALA A 149 -26.46 15.27 -25.64
CA ALA A 149 -25.95 13.90 -25.73
C ALA A 149 -24.47 13.90 -26.13
N SER A 150 -23.72 12.95 -25.58
CA SER A 150 -22.31 12.79 -25.88
C SER A 150 -22.02 11.34 -26.28
N HIS A 151 -21.25 11.17 -27.35
CA HIS A 151 -20.78 9.87 -27.79
C HIS A 151 -19.34 9.61 -27.32
N MET A 152 -19.01 8.35 -27.11
CA MET A 152 -17.63 7.91 -26.88
C MET A 152 -16.94 7.58 -28.20
N ASP A 153 -15.61 7.44 -28.18
CA ASP A 153 -14.85 6.97 -29.34
C ASP A 153 -15.25 5.55 -29.80
N CYS A 154 -15.93 4.77 -28.95
CA CYS A 154 -16.53 3.48 -29.33
C CYS A 154 -17.87 3.61 -30.08
N GLY A 155 -18.36 4.83 -30.31
CA GLY A 155 -19.59 5.13 -31.05
C GLY A 155 -20.87 5.09 -30.22
N HIS A 156 -20.83 4.63 -28.96
CA HIS A 156 -22.02 4.62 -28.10
C HIS A 156 -22.36 6.03 -27.60
N ASN A 157 -23.64 6.39 -27.67
CA ASN A 157 -24.16 7.72 -27.36
C ASN A 157 -25.26 7.64 -26.29
N TYR A 158 -25.20 8.56 -25.32
CA TYR A 158 -26.17 8.67 -24.23
C TYR A 158 -26.34 10.14 -23.84
N CYS A 159 -27.44 10.46 -23.15
CA CYS A 159 -27.64 11.82 -22.65
C CYS A 159 -26.57 12.18 -21.60
N ASN A 160 -26.23 13.46 -21.54
CA ASN A 160 -25.20 13.99 -20.63
C ASN A 160 -25.56 13.75 -19.16
N GLU A 161 -26.86 13.70 -18.82
CA GLU A 161 -27.32 13.40 -17.46
C GLU A 161 -26.95 11.97 -17.03
N CYS A 162 -27.26 10.97 -17.87
CA CYS A 162 -26.88 9.58 -17.60
C CYS A 162 -25.37 9.38 -17.53
N TRP A 163 -24.61 10.04 -18.42
CA TRP A 163 -23.14 10.03 -18.34
C TRP A 163 -22.63 10.60 -17.02
N THR A 164 -23.17 11.75 -16.61
CA THR A 164 -22.74 12.45 -15.40
C THR A 164 -22.96 11.59 -14.16
N GLU A 165 -24.16 11.03 -13.99
CA GLU A 165 -24.48 10.15 -12.87
C GLU A 165 -23.62 8.89 -12.87
N TYR A 166 -23.43 8.27 -14.04
CA TYR A 166 -22.57 7.11 -14.19
C TYR A 166 -21.12 7.41 -13.74
N PHE A 167 -20.56 8.54 -14.18
CA PHE A 167 -19.21 8.95 -13.79
C PHE A 167 -19.09 9.24 -12.29
N ILE A 168 -20.07 9.93 -11.70
CA ILE A 168 -20.07 10.21 -10.25
C ILE A 168 -20.06 8.92 -9.44
N VAL A 169 -20.91 7.96 -9.80
CA VAL A 169 -20.95 6.64 -9.14
C VAL A 169 -19.59 5.94 -9.28
N LYS A 170 -19.04 5.88 -10.51
CA LYS A 170 -17.76 5.20 -10.77
C LYS A 170 -16.57 5.82 -10.03
N ILE A 171 -16.55 7.15 -9.90
CA ILE A 171 -15.51 7.85 -9.15
C ILE A 171 -15.63 7.56 -7.65
N ASN A 172 -16.85 7.52 -7.11
CA ASN A 172 -17.08 7.21 -5.69
C ASN A 172 -16.77 5.75 -5.35
N GLU A 173 -17.01 4.82 -6.27
CA GLU A 173 -16.64 3.39 -6.15
C GLU A 173 -15.13 3.13 -6.26
N GLY A 174 -14.30 4.18 -6.48
CA GLY A 174 -12.85 4.03 -6.63
C GLY A 174 -12.42 3.53 -8.02
N GLN A 175 -13.33 3.44 -8.99
CA GLN A 175 -13.05 3.01 -10.37
C GLN A 175 -12.75 4.20 -11.30
N SER A 176 -12.26 5.31 -10.74
CA SER A 176 -12.04 6.58 -11.44
C SER A 176 -10.97 6.53 -12.54
N ARG A 177 -9.93 5.71 -12.37
CA ARG A 177 -8.75 5.70 -13.27
C ARG A 177 -9.03 5.10 -14.65
N ARG A 178 -9.97 4.15 -14.74
CA ARG A 178 -10.31 3.42 -15.98
C ARG A 178 -11.81 3.18 -16.10
N VAL A 179 -12.59 4.27 -16.15
CA VAL A 179 -14.04 4.19 -16.30
C VAL A 179 -14.38 3.66 -17.70
N LYS A 180 -15.06 2.50 -17.76
CA LYS A 180 -15.50 1.89 -19.02
C LYS A 180 -16.77 2.56 -19.55
N CYS A 181 -17.04 2.39 -20.84
CA CYS A 181 -18.31 2.76 -21.45
C CYS A 181 -19.48 2.03 -20.77
N MET A 182 -20.62 2.71 -20.61
CA MET A 182 -21.81 2.11 -20.00
C MET A 182 -22.50 1.05 -20.88
N ALA A 183 -22.15 0.96 -22.16
CA ALA A 183 -22.70 -0.03 -23.07
C ALA A 183 -22.32 -1.46 -22.66
N PRO A 184 -23.28 -2.42 -22.64
CA PRO A 184 -22.98 -3.81 -22.31
C PRO A 184 -21.88 -4.38 -23.21
N LYS A 185 -20.92 -5.08 -22.60
CA LYS A 185 -19.77 -5.71 -23.29
C LYS A 185 -18.80 -4.74 -23.99
N CYS A 186 -18.99 -3.44 -23.84
CA CYS A 186 -18.05 -2.46 -24.36
C CYS A 186 -16.86 -2.30 -23.39
N ASN A 187 -15.65 -2.57 -23.86
CA ASN A 187 -14.43 -2.41 -23.07
C ASN A 187 -13.72 -1.07 -23.30
N ALA A 188 -14.35 -0.16 -24.06
CA ALA A 188 -13.76 1.14 -24.32
C ALA A 188 -13.68 1.98 -23.03
N ILE A 189 -12.54 2.60 -22.79
CA ILE A 189 -12.34 3.54 -21.69
C ILE A 189 -12.85 4.92 -22.10
N CYS A 190 -13.60 5.56 -21.20
CA CYS A 190 -14.20 6.87 -21.44
C CYS A 190 -13.14 7.97 -21.45
N ASP A 191 -13.37 8.99 -22.28
CA ASP A 191 -12.50 10.17 -22.36
C ASP A 191 -12.57 10.98 -21.07
N GLU A 192 -11.41 11.14 -20.43
CA GLU A 192 -11.24 11.94 -19.22
C GLU A 192 -11.64 13.41 -19.41
N ALA A 193 -11.50 13.98 -20.62
CA ALA A 193 -11.92 15.35 -20.89
C ALA A 193 -13.45 15.49 -20.83
N LEU A 194 -14.18 14.48 -21.28
CA LEU A 194 -15.63 14.45 -21.14
C LEU A 194 -16.06 14.19 -19.70
N VAL A 195 -15.40 13.26 -18.99
CA VAL A 195 -15.64 13.03 -17.56
C VAL A 195 -15.49 14.35 -16.80
N ARG A 196 -14.37 15.05 -17.01
CA ARG A 196 -14.10 16.37 -16.42
C ARG A 196 -15.20 17.37 -16.75
N LYS A 197 -15.56 17.51 -18.03
CA LYS A 197 -16.59 18.46 -18.49
C LYS A 197 -17.95 18.20 -17.83
N LEU A 198 -18.40 16.95 -17.81
CA LEU A 198 -19.74 16.59 -17.34
C LEU A 198 -19.82 16.60 -15.80
N VAL A 199 -18.84 16.01 -15.12
CA VAL A 199 -18.82 15.95 -13.66
C VAL A 199 -18.60 17.34 -13.05
N SER A 200 -17.69 18.16 -13.60
CA SER A 200 -17.46 19.51 -13.06
C SER A 200 -18.68 20.42 -13.17
N ALA A 201 -19.54 20.23 -14.18
CA ALA A 201 -20.76 21.00 -14.35
C ALA A 201 -21.79 20.74 -13.23
N LYS A 202 -21.81 19.52 -12.67
CA LYS A 202 -22.79 19.12 -11.63
C LYS A 202 -22.20 19.05 -10.23
N ARG A 203 -20.99 18.53 -10.09
CA ARG A 203 -20.30 18.19 -8.82
C ARG A 203 -18.79 18.49 -8.92
N PRO A 204 -18.38 19.76 -8.71
CA PRO A 204 -16.98 20.16 -8.76
C PRO A 204 -16.07 19.40 -7.77
N ASP A 205 -16.61 19.04 -6.60
CA ASP A 205 -15.93 18.27 -5.56
C ASP A 205 -15.55 16.85 -6.02
N ILE A 206 -16.43 16.20 -6.77
CA ILE A 206 -16.17 14.87 -7.36
C ILE A 206 -15.16 15.01 -8.51
N ALA A 207 -15.22 16.09 -9.28
CA ALA A 207 -14.26 16.36 -10.35
C ALA A 207 -12.84 16.58 -9.81
N GLU A 208 -12.67 17.32 -8.72
CA GLU A 208 -11.37 17.49 -8.05
C GLU A 208 -10.83 16.13 -7.56
N ARG A 209 -11.70 15.29 -6.97
CA ARG A 209 -11.34 13.94 -6.56
C ARG A 209 -10.89 13.07 -7.75
N PHE A 210 -11.56 13.19 -8.90
CA PHE A 210 -11.16 12.51 -10.13
C PHE A 210 -9.76 12.93 -10.62
N GLU A 211 -9.48 14.23 -10.68
CA GLU A 211 -8.16 14.75 -11.06
C GLU A 211 -7.07 14.26 -10.10
N ARG A 212 -7.35 14.29 -8.79
CA ARG A 212 -6.43 13.75 -7.78
C ARG A 212 -6.15 12.27 -8.02
N PHE A 213 -7.16 11.45 -8.27
CA PHE A 213 -6.98 10.02 -8.54
C PHE A 213 -6.18 9.72 -9.81
N LEU A 214 -6.33 10.55 -10.85
CA LEU A 214 -5.51 10.45 -12.05
C LEU A 214 -4.06 10.85 -11.78
N LEU A 215 -3.81 11.85 -10.94
CA LEU A 215 -2.46 12.23 -10.54
C LEU A 215 -1.80 11.14 -9.67
N GLU A 216 -2.53 10.63 -8.68
CA GLU A 216 -2.06 9.57 -7.77
C GLU A 216 -1.72 8.27 -8.51
N SER A 217 -2.41 7.96 -9.61
CA SER A 217 -2.11 6.80 -10.46
C SER A 217 -0.65 6.75 -10.92
N TYR A 218 0.00 7.91 -11.09
CA TYR A 218 1.37 7.98 -11.57
C TYR A 218 2.40 7.36 -10.62
N ILE A 219 2.09 7.37 -9.32
CA ILE A 219 2.98 6.81 -8.29
C ILE A 219 2.40 5.49 -7.79
N GLU A 220 1.10 5.45 -7.48
CA GLU A 220 0.50 4.26 -6.87
C GLU A 220 0.49 3.05 -7.82
N ASP A 221 0.27 3.28 -9.11
CA ASP A 221 0.21 2.19 -10.08
C ASP A 221 1.60 1.88 -10.65
N ASN A 222 2.63 2.70 -10.40
CA ASN A 222 3.93 2.60 -11.05
C ASN A 222 4.94 1.79 -10.23
N ASP A 223 5.52 0.77 -10.85
CA ASP A 223 6.51 -0.09 -10.18
C ASP A 223 7.89 0.57 -10.06
N THR A 224 8.18 1.57 -10.89
CA THR A 224 9.46 2.28 -10.94
C THR A 224 9.46 3.61 -10.18
N VAL A 225 8.29 4.06 -9.68
CA VAL A 225 8.14 5.32 -8.94
C VAL A 225 7.39 5.09 -7.64
N LYS A 226 7.95 5.47 -6.49
CA LYS A 226 7.28 5.35 -5.18
C LYS A 226 7.40 6.60 -4.34
N TRP A 227 6.43 6.81 -3.46
CA TRP A 227 6.45 7.89 -2.47
C TRP A 227 7.59 7.70 -1.46
N CYS A 228 8.15 8.82 -0.98
CA CYS A 228 9.04 8.82 0.17
C CYS A 228 8.24 8.52 1.46
N PRO A 229 8.60 7.48 2.25
CA PRO A 229 7.85 7.08 3.45
C PRO A 229 8.18 7.94 4.68
N SER A 230 8.59 9.21 4.49
CA SER A 230 8.96 10.07 5.62
C SER A 230 7.74 10.41 6.47
N THR A 231 7.96 10.58 7.78
CA THR A 231 6.91 11.02 8.72
C THR A 231 7.40 12.28 9.42
N PRO A 232 6.79 13.46 9.19
CA PRO A 232 5.68 13.74 8.27
C PRO A 232 6.06 13.56 6.78
N HIS A 233 5.06 13.30 5.93
CA HIS A 233 5.27 13.01 4.51
C HIS A 233 5.84 14.23 3.78
N CYS A 234 7.05 14.10 3.21
CA CYS A 234 7.74 15.22 2.55
C CYS A 234 7.14 15.58 1.19
N GLY A 235 6.35 14.67 0.60
CA GLY A 235 5.68 14.89 -0.69
C GLY A 235 6.56 14.60 -1.90
N ASN A 236 7.79 14.13 -1.70
CA ASN A 236 8.68 13.71 -2.79
C ASN A 236 8.43 12.23 -3.15
N ALA A 237 8.74 11.88 -4.39
CA ALA A 237 8.76 10.51 -4.88
C ALA A 237 10.16 10.16 -5.42
N ILE A 238 10.50 8.88 -5.45
CA ILE A 238 11.75 8.37 -6.01
C ILE A 238 11.43 7.55 -7.24
N ARG A 239 12.16 7.79 -8.33
CA ARG A 239 12.16 6.97 -9.54
C ARG A 239 13.45 6.19 -9.65
N VAL A 240 13.33 4.88 -9.88
CA VAL A 240 14.48 3.99 -10.13
C VAL A 240 14.48 3.57 -11.59
N LYS A 241 15.67 3.42 -12.17
CA LYS A 241 15.89 2.77 -13.48
C LYS A 241 16.75 1.53 -13.27
N GLY A 242 16.31 0.39 -13.80
CA GLY A 242 17.00 -0.90 -13.61
C GLY A 242 16.46 -1.68 -12.41
N ASP A 243 17.33 -2.46 -11.76
CA ASP A 243 16.92 -3.41 -10.72
C ASP A 243 16.36 -2.71 -9.47
N ILE A 244 15.25 -3.29 -8.97
CA ILE A 244 14.36 -2.76 -7.91
C ILE A 244 14.96 -2.97 -6.50
N HIS A 245 16.09 -3.69 -6.40
CA HIS A 245 16.75 -4.07 -5.15
C HIS A 245 17.71 -3.00 -4.65
N CYS A 246 17.23 -1.77 -4.49
CA CYS A 246 18.08 -0.66 -4.05
C CYS A 246 17.51 0.04 -2.81
N GLU A 247 18.40 0.25 -1.85
CA GLU A 247 18.23 1.31 -0.87
C GLU A 247 18.32 2.64 -1.60
N VAL A 248 17.35 3.51 -1.33
CA VAL A 248 17.25 4.81 -1.96
C VAL A 248 17.21 5.88 -0.89
N GLU A 249 17.78 7.04 -1.23
CA GLU A 249 17.78 8.21 -0.37
C GLU A 249 16.95 9.32 -0.99
N CYS A 250 16.00 9.83 -0.21
CA CYS A 250 15.24 11.03 -0.57
C CYS A 250 16.02 12.29 -0.20
N THR A 251 15.79 13.40 -0.91
CA THR A 251 16.36 14.72 -0.58
C THR A 251 15.96 15.25 0.79
N CYS A 252 14.95 14.66 1.46
CA CYS A 252 14.62 14.96 2.85
C CYS A 252 15.50 14.21 3.87
N GLY A 253 16.48 13.41 3.42
CA GLY A 253 17.39 12.61 4.24
C GLY A 253 16.82 11.26 4.68
N ARG A 254 15.62 10.86 4.23
CA ARG A 254 15.06 9.53 4.55
C ARG A 254 15.67 8.50 3.60
N GLN A 255 16.36 7.52 4.17
CA GLN A 255 16.81 6.31 3.48
C GLN A 255 15.82 5.18 3.74
N PHE A 256 15.48 4.43 2.69
CA PHE A 256 14.50 3.34 2.78
C PHE A 256 14.72 2.31 1.66
N CYS A 257 14.20 1.10 1.84
CA CYS A 257 14.19 0.08 0.80
C CYS A 257 13.12 0.42 -0.26
N PHE A 258 13.51 0.58 -1.52
CA PHE A 258 12.56 0.90 -2.58
C PHE A 258 11.52 -0.21 -2.79
N ASN A 259 11.87 -1.48 -2.57
CA ASN A 259 10.95 -2.59 -2.79
C ASN A 259 9.80 -2.63 -1.77
N CYS A 260 10.11 -2.67 -0.47
CA CYS A 260 9.09 -2.80 0.59
C CYS A 260 8.69 -1.47 1.26
N SER A 261 9.30 -0.35 0.87
CA SER A 261 9.10 0.98 1.47
C SER A 261 9.39 1.08 2.98
N SER A 262 10.05 0.07 3.55
CA SER A 262 10.48 0.05 4.95
C SER A 262 11.86 0.67 5.12
N GLU A 263 12.34 0.77 6.35
CA GLU A 263 13.68 1.28 6.64
C GLU A 263 14.76 0.52 5.85
N ALA A 264 15.85 1.22 5.53
CA ALA A 264 17.01 0.61 4.89
C ALA A 264 17.47 -0.58 5.74
N HIS A 265 17.52 -1.75 5.12
CA HIS A 265 17.69 -3.03 5.80
C HIS A 265 18.71 -3.93 5.11
N SER A 266 19.56 -3.40 4.24
CA SER A 266 20.71 -4.11 3.69
C SER A 266 21.66 -4.54 4.82
N PRO A 267 22.20 -5.78 4.80
CA PRO A 267 22.10 -6.79 3.74
C PRO A 267 20.89 -7.73 3.81
N CYS A 268 19.95 -7.53 4.74
CA CYS A 268 18.78 -8.40 4.90
C CYS A 268 17.80 -8.26 3.72
N SER A 269 17.22 -9.37 3.28
CA SER A 269 16.13 -9.35 2.29
C SER A 269 14.86 -8.74 2.88
N CYS A 270 13.95 -8.25 2.02
CA CYS A 270 12.66 -7.71 2.50
C CYS A 270 11.84 -8.75 3.27
N VAL A 271 11.93 -10.03 2.89
CA VAL A 271 11.24 -11.13 3.58
C VAL A 271 11.79 -11.32 4.99
N MET A 272 13.13 -11.35 5.13
CA MET A 272 13.76 -11.45 6.45
C MET A 272 13.41 -10.24 7.32
N TRP A 273 13.40 -9.04 6.73
CA TRP A 273 13.01 -7.81 7.43
C TRP A 273 11.56 -7.86 7.90
N GLU A 274 10.63 -8.33 7.08
CA GLU A 274 9.22 -8.46 7.44
C GLU A 274 9.02 -9.46 8.59
N LEU A 275 9.66 -10.62 8.53
CA LEU A 275 9.63 -11.63 9.59
C LEU A 275 10.22 -11.08 10.90
N TRP A 276 11.33 -10.35 10.82
CA TRP A 276 11.94 -9.69 11.96
C TRP A 276 10.99 -8.67 12.61
N ILE A 277 10.40 -7.78 11.81
CA ILE A 277 9.44 -6.78 12.30
C ILE A 277 8.21 -7.46 12.91
N LYS A 278 7.71 -8.54 12.31
CA LYS A 278 6.60 -9.32 12.87
C LYS A 278 6.96 -9.89 14.24
N LYS A 279 8.12 -10.55 14.37
CA LYS A 279 8.61 -11.06 15.66
C LYS A 279 8.73 -9.96 16.71
N CYS A 280 9.33 -8.81 16.36
CA CYS A 280 9.44 -7.67 17.28
C CYS A 280 8.09 -7.08 17.72
N ARG A 281 7.03 -7.25 16.93
CA ARG A 281 5.67 -6.82 17.31
C ARG A 281 4.94 -7.85 18.16
N ASP A 282 5.18 -9.13 17.90
CA ASP A 282 4.51 -10.25 18.56
C ASP A 282 5.16 -10.56 19.93
N GLU A 283 6.43 -10.17 20.14
CA GLU A 283 7.04 -10.17 21.46
C GLU A 283 6.29 -9.21 22.40
N SER A 284 5.61 -9.77 23.41
CA SER A 284 4.88 -8.95 24.38
C SER A 284 5.82 -7.97 25.10
N GLU A 285 5.32 -6.78 25.41
CA GLU A 285 6.01 -5.79 26.25
C GLU A 285 6.55 -6.42 27.55
N THR A 286 5.87 -7.43 28.07
CA THR A 286 6.29 -8.23 29.24
C THR A 286 7.58 -9.02 28.97
N VAL A 287 7.69 -9.70 27.82
CA VAL A 287 8.88 -10.46 27.43
C VAL A 287 10.05 -9.52 27.15
N ASN A 288 9.81 -8.41 26.45
CA ASN A 288 10.83 -7.40 26.21
C ASN A 288 11.32 -6.78 27.54
N TRP A 289 10.40 -6.47 28.45
CA TRP A 289 10.75 -5.98 29.80
C TRP A 289 11.61 -6.99 30.57
N ILE A 290 11.25 -8.28 30.54
CA ILE A 290 12.03 -9.35 31.19
C ILE A 290 13.44 -9.40 30.58
N THR A 291 13.57 -9.41 29.25
CA THR A 291 14.89 -9.46 28.58
C THR A 291 15.79 -8.27 28.92
N VAL A 292 15.22 -7.07 28.95
CA VAL A 292 15.98 -5.83 29.22
C VAL A 292 16.35 -5.71 30.70
N ASN A 293 15.39 -5.95 31.59
CA ASN A 293 15.52 -5.67 33.01
C ASN A 293 15.97 -6.86 33.84
N THR A 294 16.08 -8.05 33.27
CA THR A 294 16.54 -9.24 33.99
C THR A 294 17.82 -9.83 33.38
N LYS A 295 18.52 -10.65 34.17
CA LYS A 295 19.55 -11.57 33.68
C LYS A 295 19.28 -12.97 34.24
N PRO A 296 19.50 -14.04 33.46
CA PRO A 296 19.35 -15.39 33.96
C PRO A 296 20.44 -15.69 34.99
N CYS A 297 20.08 -16.30 36.11
CA CYS A 297 21.04 -16.77 37.10
C CYS A 297 21.92 -17.89 36.50
N PRO A 298 23.26 -17.85 36.61
CA PRO A 298 24.13 -18.89 36.06
C PRO A 298 24.01 -20.25 36.77
N LYS A 299 23.31 -20.31 37.92
CA LYS A 299 23.12 -21.54 38.70
C LYS A 299 21.73 -22.17 38.50
N CYS A 300 20.68 -21.36 38.47
CA CYS A 300 19.29 -21.86 38.38
C CYS A 300 18.50 -21.34 37.17
N HIS A 301 19.12 -20.52 36.32
CA HIS A 301 18.57 -19.94 35.09
C HIS A 301 17.31 -19.06 35.24
N LYS A 302 16.77 -18.91 36.45
CA LYS A 302 15.65 -17.99 36.71
C LYS A 302 16.08 -16.53 36.44
N PRO A 303 15.21 -15.72 35.80
CA PRO A 303 15.49 -14.30 35.54
C PRO A 303 15.55 -13.52 36.86
N VAL A 304 16.58 -12.68 37.00
CA VAL A 304 16.80 -11.83 38.18
C VAL A 304 16.79 -10.37 37.75
N GLU A 305 15.91 -9.56 38.34
CA GLU A 305 15.74 -8.14 38.04
C GLU A 305 16.96 -7.31 38.44
N LYS A 306 17.35 -6.36 37.59
CA LYS A 306 18.45 -5.40 37.80
C LYS A 306 17.94 -4.16 38.52
N ASN A 307 17.77 -4.24 39.84
CA ASN A 307 17.31 -3.10 40.64
C ASN A 307 18.47 -2.20 41.07
N GLY A 308 18.58 -0.99 40.48
CA GLY A 308 19.30 0.13 41.10
C GLY A 308 20.76 0.37 40.70
N GLY A 309 21.13 0.23 39.42
CA GLY A 309 22.40 0.78 38.86
C GLY A 309 23.70 0.11 39.30
N CYS A 310 23.64 -0.92 40.15
CA CYS A 310 24.77 -1.78 40.50
C CYS A 310 24.79 -2.99 39.57
N ASN A 311 25.94 -3.30 38.96
CA ASN A 311 26.09 -4.48 38.10
C ASN A 311 26.09 -5.80 38.89
N LEU A 312 26.26 -5.77 40.21
CA LEU A 312 26.18 -6.98 41.04
C LEU A 312 24.73 -7.30 41.38
N VAL A 313 24.22 -8.40 40.84
CA VAL A 313 22.87 -8.92 41.11
C VAL A 313 22.95 -10.20 41.94
N ALA A 314 21.98 -10.38 42.84
CA ALA A 314 21.88 -11.55 43.71
C ALA A 314 20.59 -12.31 43.42
N CYS A 315 20.70 -13.59 43.07
CA CYS A 315 19.56 -14.47 42.90
C CYS A 315 19.04 -14.98 44.24
N ILE A 316 17.75 -15.28 44.32
CA ILE A 316 17.09 -15.93 45.47
C ILE A 316 17.73 -17.29 45.80
N CYS A 317 18.36 -17.97 44.82
CA CYS A 317 19.10 -19.21 45.07
C CYS A 317 20.46 -19.01 45.78
N GLY A 318 20.81 -17.77 46.14
CA GLY A 318 22.04 -17.40 46.83
C GLY A 318 23.24 -17.13 45.91
N GLN A 319 23.10 -17.27 44.59
CA GLN A 319 24.16 -16.99 43.64
C GLN A 319 24.23 -15.48 43.31
N ALA A 320 25.38 -14.86 43.57
CA ALA A 320 25.69 -13.51 43.10
C ALA A 320 26.43 -13.57 41.75
N PHE A 321 26.13 -12.64 40.85
CA PHE A 321 26.70 -12.58 39.51
C PHE A 321 26.58 -11.16 38.93
N TRP A 322 27.27 -10.90 37.82
CA TRP A 322 27.43 -9.57 37.21
C TRP A 322 26.63 -9.39 35.92
#